data_AF-A0A947KY29-F1
#
_entry.id   AF-A0A947KY29-F1
#
_cell.length_a   1.000
_cell.length_b   1.000
_cell.length_c   1.000
_cell.angle_alpha   90.00
_cell.angle_beta   90.00
_cell.angle_gamma   90.00
#
_symmetry.space_group_name_H-M   'P 1'
#
loop_
_entity.id
_entity.type
_entity.pdbx_description
1 polymer ?
#
loop_
_entity_poly.entity_id
_entity_poly.type
_entity_poly.pdbx_seq_one_letter_code
_entity_poly.pdbx_strand_id
1 'polypeptide(L)'
;MIPDKNIVKLFNWAKKYQVDDILENRETLQSLKSLDLSYRLLSSLPSEIFLLTSLEELDISHNNLKELPADITKLKSLKLLNISWNHITHNLDFLPTNIKINSAWNRS
;
A
#
# COMPACT_ATOMS: atom_id res chain seq x y z
N MET A 1 2.66 20.49 19.51
CA MET A 1 2.08 19.19 19.11
C MET A 1 3.22 18.22 18.89
N ILE A 2 3.26 17.08 19.58
CA ILE A 2 4.26 16.04 19.33
C ILE A 2 3.94 15.41 17.97
N PRO A 3 4.88 15.31 17.01
CA PRO A 3 4.62 14.61 15.77
C PRO A 3 4.33 13.15 16.10
N ASP A 4 3.14 12.64 15.79
CA ASP A 4 2.92 11.21 15.90
C ASP A 4 3.90 10.50 14.96
N LYS A 5 4.76 9.71 15.61
CA LYS A 5 5.90 8.97 15.09
C LYS A 5 5.58 8.15 13.84
N ASN A 6 4.34 7.67 13.70
CA ASN A 6 3.94 6.85 12.57
C ASN A 6 3.89 7.68 11.28
N ILE A 7 3.35 8.89 11.34
CA ILE A 7 3.30 9.78 10.16
C ILE A 7 4.68 10.27 9.76
N VAL A 8 5.57 10.53 10.73
CA VAL A 8 6.95 10.88 10.41
C VAL A 8 7.65 9.74 9.67
N LYS A 9 7.46 8.49 10.12
CA LYS A 9 7.99 7.30 9.42
C LYS A 9 7.41 7.16 8.02
N LEU A 10 6.09 7.32 7.87
CA LEU A 10 5.41 7.25 6.58
C LEU A 10 5.97 8.29 5.60
N PHE A 11 6.12 9.54 6.04
CA PHE A 11 6.67 10.61 5.20
C PHE A 11 8.14 10.39 4.83
N ASN A 12 8.95 9.88 5.76
CA ASN A 12 10.34 9.55 5.45
C ASN A 12 10.44 8.42 4.42
N TRP A 13 9.58 7.40 4.54
CA TRP A 13 9.47 6.34 3.55
C TRP A 13 8.98 6.90 2.20
N ALA A 14 7.94 7.73 2.20
CA ALA A 14 7.38 8.35 1.00
C ALA A 14 8.43 9.18 0.25
N LYS A 15 9.21 10.01 0.97
CA LYS A 15 10.32 10.77 0.40
C LYS A 15 11.39 9.87 -0.22
N LYS A 16 11.74 8.78 0.46
CA LYS A 16 12.75 7.81 -0.04
C LYS A 16 12.32 7.20 -1.38
N TYR A 17 11.04 6.93 -1.57
CA TYR A 17 10.49 6.27 -2.76
C TYR A 17 9.71 7.22 -3.68
N GLN A 18 9.83 8.54 -3.49
CA GLN A 18 9.20 9.56 -4.33
C GLN A 18 7.67 9.33 -4.47
N VAL A 19 7.00 9.11 -3.34
CA VAL A 19 5.55 8.96 -3.24
C VAL A 19 4.96 10.29 -2.78
N ASP A 20 4.80 11.23 -3.70
CA ASP A 20 4.38 12.58 -3.37
C ASP A 20 2.91 12.66 -2.92
N ASP A 21 2.06 11.72 -3.36
CA ASP A 21 0.63 11.63 -3.02
C ASP A 21 0.36 11.56 -1.50
N ILE A 22 1.34 11.10 -0.72
CA ILE A 22 1.23 10.96 0.74
C ILE A 22 2.16 11.91 1.51
N LEU A 23 2.75 12.92 0.84
CA LEU A 23 3.52 13.98 1.51
C LEU A 23 2.65 15.13 2.03
N GLU A 24 1.34 14.96 1.98
CA GLU A 24 0.34 15.92 2.44
C GLU A 24 0.12 15.87 3.96
N ASN A 25 -0.69 16.78 4.49
CA ASN A 25 -0.99 16.83 5.93
C ASN A 25 -1.82 15.62 6.42
N ARG A 26 -2.00 15.51 7.75
CA ARG A 26 -2.70 14.35 8.34
C ARG A 26 -4.16 14.22 7.93
N GLU A 27 -4.83 15.35 7.74
CA GLU A 27 -6.27 15.40 7.47
C GLU A 27 -6.54 14.88 6.06
N THR A 28 -5.69 15.25 5.09
CA THR A 28 -5.78 14.77 3.71
C THR A 28 -5.39 13.30 3.57
N LEU A 29 -4.42 12.80 4.36
CA LEU A 29 -4.11 11.36 4.38
C LEU A 29 -5.31 10.51 4.81
N GLN A 30 -6.12 11.00 5.74
CA GLN A 30 -7.31 10.28 6.20
C GLN A 30 -8.45 10.30 5.19
N SER A 31 -8.41 11.18 4.17
CA SER A 31 -9.39 11.22 3.09
C SER A 31 -8.88 10.62 1.78
N LEU A 32 -7.62 10.21 1.71
CA LEU A 32 -7.00 9.64 0.51
C LEU A 32 -7.76 8.40 0.02
N LYS A 33 -8.14 8.41 -1.27
CA LYS A 33 -8.96 7.37 -1.90
C LYS A 33 -8.20 6.45 -2.84
N SER A 34 -7.19 6.96 -3.51
CA SER A 34 -6.36 6.19 -4.43
C SER A 34 -4.89 6.48 -4.14
N LEU A 35 -4.06 5.45 -4.18
CA LEU A 35 -2.63 5.55 -3.95
C LEU A 35 -1.89 4.68 -4.97
N ASP A 36 -1.07 5.33 -5.78
CA ASP A 36 -0.20 4.67 -6.76
C ASP A 36 1.21 4.56 -6.19
N LEU A 37 1.63 3.32 -5.92
CA LEU A 37 2.97 2.92 -5.50
C LEU A 37 3.67 2.08 -6.59
N SER A 38 3.15 2.08 -7.81
CA SER A 38 3.70 1.29 -8.91
C SER A 38 5.10 1.77 -9.33
N TYR A 39 5.90 0.88 -9.91
CA TYR A 39 7.23 1.19 -10.48
C TYR A 39 8.25 1.82 -9.51
N ARG A 40 8.27 1.40 -8.24
CA ARG A 40 9.12 2.01 -7.19
C ARG A 40 10.17 1.07 -6.61
N LEU A 41 10.38 -0.10 -7.23
CA LEU A 41 11.35 -1.12 -6.79
C LEU A 41 11.15 -1.54 -5.33
N LEU A 42 9.93 -1.43 -4.81
CA LEU A 42 9.61 -1.71 -3.42
C LEU A 42 9.84 -3.18 -3.10
N SER A 43 10.65 -3.47 -2.10
CA SER A 43 10.82 -4.82 -1.55
C SER A 43 9.90 -5.09 -0.36
N SER A 44 9.35 -4.04 0.25
CA SER A 44 8.37 -4.10 1.34
C SER A 44 7.57 -2.80 1.41
N LEU A 45 6.40 -2.86 2.04
CA LEU A 45 5.59 -1.69 2.40
C LEU A 45 5.74 -1.38 3.90
N PRO A 46 5.83 -0.11 4.31
CA PRO A 46 5.81 0.25 5.73
C PRO A 46 4.43 -0.04 6.31
N SER A 47 4.40 -0.47 7.57
CA SER A 47 3.15 -0.76 8.29
C SER A 47 2.18 0.43 8.35
N GLU A 48 2.72 1.64 8.25
CA GLU A 48 2.01 2.90 8.35
C GLU A 48 1.12 3.19 7.14
N ILE A 49 1.36 2.58 5.97
CA ILE A 49 0.42 2.67 4.82
C ILE A 49 -0.95 2.09 5.19
N PHE A 50 -0.98 1.06 6.03
CA PHE A 50 -2.23 0.39 6.43
C PHE A 50 -3.07 1.20 7.42
N LEU A 51 -2.61 2.40 7.82
CA LEU A 51 -3.39 3.38 8.57
C LEU A 51 -4.31 4.23 7.68
N LEU A 52 -4.13 4.19 6.36
CA LEU A 52 -4.93 4.93 5.37
C LEU A 52 -6.28 4.22 5.14
N THR A 53 -7.11 4.13 6.19
CA THR A 53 -8.33 3.31 6.19
C THR A 53 -9.42 3.74 5.20
N SER A 54 -9.34 4.96 4.68
CA SER A 54 -10.23 5.49 3.63
C SER A 54 -9.86 5.08 2.22
N LEU A 55 -8.69 4.45 2.03
CA LEU A 55 -8.16 4.07 0.73
C LEU A 55 -9.06 3.02 0.07
N GLU A 56 -9.45 3.29 -1.17
CA GLU A 56 -10.33 2.46 -1.99
C GLU A 56 -9.55 1.75 -3.10
N GLU A 57 -8.45 2.35 -3.57
CA GLU A 57 -7.60 1.80 -4.62
C GLU A 57 -6.14 1.87 -4.20
N LEU A 58 -5.44 0.73 -4.30
CA LEU A 58 -4.01 0.65 -4.07
C LEU A 58 -3.35 -0.05 -5.24
N ASP A 59 -2.47 0.66 -5.94
CA ASP A 59 -1.61 0.07 -6.96
C ASP A 59 -0.20 -0.10 -6.40
N ILE A 60 0.24 -1.35 -6.25
CA ILE A 60 1.62 -1.70 -5.86
C ILE A 60 2.30 -2.52 -6.96
N SER A 61 1.82 -2.43 -8.19
CA SER A 61 2.34 -3.19 -9.32
C SER A 61 3.76 -2.79 -9.72
N HIS A 62 4.45 -3.64 -10.47
CA HIS A 62 5.81 -3.35 -10.95
C HIS A 62 6.79 -3.01 -9.81
N ASN A 63 6.76 -3.83 -8.76
CA ASN A 63 7.65 -3.75 -7.61
C ASN A 63 8.34 -5.10 -7.39
N ASN A 64 9.12 -5.20 -6.31
CA ASN A 64 9.89 -6.39 -5.95
C ASN A 64 9.32 -7.08 -4.69
N LEU A 65 8.01 -6.94 -4.43
CA LEU A 65 7.38 -7.50 -3.24
C LEU A 65 7.33 -9.01 -3.33
N LYS A 66 7.75 -9.70 -2.26
CA LYS A 66 7.72 -11.18 -2.17
C LYS A 66 6.51 -11.71 -1.42
N GLU A 67 5.89 -10.84 -0.64
CA GLU A 67 4.73 -11.13 0.17
C GLU A 67 3.90 -9.86 0.34
N LEU A 68 2.63 -10.08 0.69
CA LEU A 68 1.72 -9.03 1.09
C LEU A 68 1.47 -9.19 2.59
N PRO A 69 1.71 -8.16 3.42
CA PRO A 69 1.49 -8.28 4.85
C PRO A 69 0.00 -8.42 5.17
N ALA A 70 -0.35 -9.27 6.15
CA ALA A 70 -1.73 -9.48 6.60
C ALA A 70 -2.42 -8.18 7.06
N ASP A 71 -1.62 -7.18 7.46
CA ASP A 71 -2.08 -5.84 7.82
C ASP A 71 -2.81 -5.11 6.69
N ILE A 72 -2.70 -5.55 5.43
CA ILE A 72 -3.48 -4.96 4.33
C ILE A 72 -4.99 -5.07 4.55
N THR A 73 -5.45 -6.04 5.36
CA THR A 73 -6.85 -6.17 5.78
C THR A 73 -7.35 -4.99 6.63
N LYS A 74 -6.45 -4.14 7.16
CA LYS A 74 -6.80 -2.89 7.85
C LYS A 74 -7.31 -1.81 6.88
N LEU A 75 -7.05 -1.92 5.58
CA LEU A 75 -7.60 -1.05 4.55
C LEU A 75 -9.07 -1.42 4.28
N LYS A 76 -9.94 -1.12 5.24
CA LYS A 76 -11.36 -1.56 5.24
C LYS A 76 -12.17 -1.05 4.05
N SER A 77 -11.75 0.06 3.45
CA SER A 77 -12.43 0.67 2.30
C SER A 77 -11.91 0.17 0.95
N LEU A 78 -10.88 -0.70 0.94
CA LEU A 78 -10.21 -1.11 -0.28
C LEU A 78 -11.16 -1.92 -1.18
N LYS A 79 -11.24 -1.54 -2.44
CA LYS A 79 -12.07 -2.14 -3.48
C LYS A 79 -11.22 -2.72 -4.60
N LEU A 80 -10.08 -2.11 -4.87
CA LEU A 80 -9.14 -2.54 -5.91
C LEU A 80 -7.72 -2.63 -5.33
N LEU A 81 -7.09 -3.77 -5.53
CA LEU A 81 -5.69 -4.01 -5.22
C LEU A 81 -4.97 -4.53 -6.46
N ASN A 82 -4.02 -3.76 -6.98
CA ASN A 82 -3.16 -4.22 -8.07
C ASN A 82 -1.79 -4.63 -7.50
N ILE A 83 -1.51 -5.92 -7.51
CA ILE A 83 -0.23 -6.51 -7.11
C ILE A 83 0.52 -7.13 -8.30
N SER A 84 0.10 -6.85 -9.53
CA SER A 84 0.72 -7.43 -10.72
C SER A 84 2.21 -7.07 -10.84
N TRP A 85 2.98 -7.88 -11.57
CA TRP A 85 4.42 -7.63 -11.78
C TRP A 85 5.21 -7.47 -10.47
N ASN A 86 4.99 -8.39 -9.53
CA ASN A 86 5.77 -8.54 -8.31
C ASN A 86 6.37 -9.97 -8.23
N HIS A 87 6.85 -10.34 -7.05
CA HIS A 87 7.34 -11.68 -6.71
C HIS A 87 6.48 -12.36 -5.64
N ILE A 88 5.18 -12.01 -5.57
CA ILE A 88 4.28 -12.53 -4.54
C ILE A 88 3.88 -13.96 -4.91
N THR A 89 4.40 -14.92 -4.14
CA THR A 89 4.14 -16.36 -4.30
C THR A 89 3.22 -16.94 -3.25
N HIS A 90 2.93 -16.17 -2.20
CA HIS A 90 2.17 -16.62 -1.05
C HIS A 90 0.66 -16.58 -1.30
N ASN A 91 -0.04 -17.43 -0.56
CA ASN A 91 -1.49 -17.55 -0.60
C ASN A 91 -2.18 -16.23 -0.19
N LEU A 92 -3.15 -15.79 -0.98
CA LEU A 92 -3.93 -14.57 -0.80
C LEU A 92 -5.29 -14.81 -0.11
N ASP A 93 -5.54 -16.01 0.42
CA ASP A 93 -6.81 -16.40 1.08
C ASP A 93 -7.19 -15.53 2.29
N PHE A 94 -6.23 -14.80 2.87
CA PHE A 94 -6.50 -13.85 3.95
C PHE A 94 -7.13 -12.55 3.46
N LEU A 95 -7.14 -12.30 2.14
CA LEU A 95 -7.75 -11.11 1.58
C LEU A 95 -9.28 -11.22 1.58
N PRO A 96 -10.00 -10.12 1.91
CA PRO A 96 -11.46 -10.09 1.84
C PRO A 96 -11.95 -10.36 0.41
N THR A 97 -13.00 -11.17 0.27
CA THR A 97 -13.56 -11.58 -1.03
C THR A 97 -14.24 -10.43 -1.80
N ASN A 98 -14.49 -9.30 -1.15
CA ASN A 98 -15.12 -8.11 -1.75
C ASN A 98 -14.13 -7.19 -2.47
N ILE A 99 -12.84 -7.54 -2.52
CA ILE A 99 -11.80 -6.75 -3.18
C ILE A 99 -11.50 -7.36 -4.55
N LYS A 100 -11.44 -6.52 -5.58
CA LYS A 100 -10.93 -6.92 -6.90
C LYS A 100 -9.40 -6.93 -6.84
N ILE A 101 -8.80 -8.08 -7.12
CA ILE A 101 -7.35 -8.25 -7.08
C ILE A 101 -6.83 -8.50 -8.50
N ASN A 102 -5.89 -7.66 -8.94
CA ASN A 102 -5.09 -7.96 -10.12
C ASN A 102 -3.73 -8.50 -9.66
N SER A 103 -3.49 -9.79 -9.91
CA SER A 103 -2.25 -10.49 -9.50
C SER A 103 -1.46 -11.04 -10.69
N ALA A 104 -1.73 -10.57 -11.91
CA ALA A 104 -1.06 -11.05 -13.11
C ALA A 104 0.46 -10.89 -13.03
N TRP A 105 1.20 -11.81 -13.66
CA TRP A 105 2.67 -11.70 -13.81
C TRP A 105 3.47 -11.61 -12.50
N ASN A 106 2.97 -12.21 -11.41
CA ASN A 106 3.79 -12.47 -10.24
C ASN A 106 4.76 -13.63 -10.54
N ARG A 107 6.07 -13.37 -10.48
CA ARG A 107 7.11 -14.38 -10.78
C ARG A 107 7.55 -15.05 -9.49
N SER A 108 7.39 -16.38 -9.43
CA SER A 108 7.93 -17.24 -8.37
C SER A 108 9.43 -17.47 -8.48
#